data_AF-A0A8S0Z4H5-F1
#
_entry.id   AF-A0A8S0Z4H5-F1
#
_cell.length_a   1.000
_cell.length_b   1.000
_cell.length_c   1.000
_cell.angle_alpha   90.00
_cell.angle_beta   90.00
_cell.angle_gamma   90.00
#
_symmetry.space_group_name_H-M   'P 1'
#
loop_
_entity.id
_entity.type
_entity.pdbx_description
1 polymer ?
#
loop_
_entity_poly.entity_id
_entity_poly.type
_entity_poly.pdbx_seq_one_letter_code
_entity_poly.pdbx_strand_id
1 'polypeptide(L)'
;MAAKRATKRTVARARSDHLQPLYEKLESSEGQKLIYKLARSSIKAAQDISKCRSVKDLGGDLLCEDLAVKESWRSFFNELLNKQHEEVQPRKAVGADGVFIEA
;
A
#
# COMPACT_ATOMS: atom_id res chain seq x y z
N MET A 1 -5.73 15.13 48.58
CA MET A 1 -6.54 14.46 47.52
C MET A 1 -7.57 15.37 46.83
N ALA A 2 -8.19 16.33 47.53
CA ALA A 2 -9.20 17.23 46.96
C ALA A 2 -8.70 18.10 45.80
N ALA A 3 -7.52 18.72 45.94
CA ALA A 3 -6.92 19.55 44.88
C ALA A 3 -6.69 18.76 43.57
N LYS A 4 -6.07 17.57 43.64
CA LYS A 4 -5.88 16.69 42.47
C LYS A 4 -7.20 16.33 41.77
N ARG A 5 -8.27 16.09 42.54
CA ARG A 5 -9.61 15.80 41.98
C ARG A 5 -10.22 17.04 41.33
N ALA A 6 -10.07 18.21 41.94
CA ALA A 6 -10.52 19.48 41.39
C ALA A 6 -9.83 19.77 40.05
N THR A 7 -8.50 19.62 39.97
CA THR A 7 -7.74 19.80 38.73
C THR A 7 -8.18 18.83 37.62
N LYS A 8 -8.44 17.56 37.96
CA LYS A 8 -8.96 16.60 36.97
C LYS A 8 -10.33 17.02 36.43
N ARG A 9 -11.21 17.55 37.28
CA ARG A 9 -12.54 18.03 36.87
C ARG A 9 -12.46 19.26 35.98
N THR A 10 -11.57 20.21 36.28
CA THR A 10 -11.40 21.39 35.43
C THR A 10 -10.86 21.02 34.07
N VAL A 11 -9.88 20.12 33.99
CA VAL A 11 -9.36 19.60 32.71
C VAL A 11 -10.43 18.83 31.94
N ALA A 12 -11.21 17.97 32.62
CA ALA A 12 -12.30 17.24 31.97
C ALA A 12 -13.36 18.19 31.40
N ARG A 13 -13.73 19.24 32.16
CA ARG A 13 -14.69 20.24 31.71
C ARG A 13 -14.17 21.04 30.52
N ALA A 14 -12.93 21.53 30.59
CA ALA A 14 -12.30 22.21 29.46
C ALA A 14 -12.23 21.35 28.19
N ARG A 15 -11.96 20.04 28.33
CA ARG A 15 -12.00 19.09 27.20
C ARG A 15 -13.40 18.90 26.65
N SER A 16 -14.39 18.76 27.53
CA SER A 16 -15.79 18.63 27.13
C SER A 16 -16.24 19.87 26.35
N ASP A 17 -16.01 21.06 26.92
CA ASP A 17 -16.41 22.33 26.33
C ASP A 17 -15.73 22.56 24.96
N HIS A 18 -14.47 22.14 24.83
CA HIS A 18 -13.74 22.22 23.56
C HIS A 18 -14.26 21.25 22.49
N LEU A 19 -14.67 20.03 22.88
CA LEU A 19 -15.13 19.00 21.94
C LEU A 19 -16.63 19.05 21.65
N GLN A 20 -17.42 19.73 22.48
CA GLN A 20 -18.87 19.88 22.34
C GLN A 20 -19.30 20.25 20.90
N PRO A 21 -18.72 21.28 20.25
CA PRO A 21 -19.15 21.68 18.89
C PRO A 21 -18.84 20.62 17.83
N LEU A 22 -17.79 19.82 18.04
CA LEU A 22 -17.47 18.71 17.16
C LEU A 22 -18.54 17.63 17.26
N TYR A 23 -18.98 17.28 18.48
CA TYR A 23 -20.02 16.27 18.69
C TYR A 23 -21.36 16.69 18.08
N GLU A 24 -21.78 17.94 18.30
CA GLU A 24 -22.99 18.51 17.69
C GLU A 24 -22.95 18.40 16.16
N LYS A 25 -21.79 18.66 15.55
CA LYS A 25 -21.60 18.53 14.10
C LYS A 25 -21.70 17.08 13.62
N LEU A 26 -21.22 16.11 14.41
CA LEU A 26 -21.25 14.69 14.06
C LEU A 26 -22.66 14.08 14.17
N GLU A 27 -23.52 14.62 15.04
CA GLU A 27 -24.91 14.21 15.20
C GLU A 27 -25.83 14.71 14.07
N SER A 28 -25.37 15.67 13.26
CA SER A 28 -26.10 16.12 12.08
C SER A 28 -26.11 15.09 10.95
N SER A 29 -27.08 15.19 10.03
CA SER A 29 -27.14 14.34 8.83
C SER A 29 -25.91 14.51 7.91
N GLU A 30 -25.34 15.72 7.85
CA GLU A 30 -24.07 15.99 7.16
C GLU A 30 -22.84 15.42 7.92
N GLY A 31 -22.97 15.25 9.23
CA GLY A 31 -21.97 14.70 10.15
C GLY A 31 -21.57 13.26 9.87
N GLN A 32 -22.44 12.45 9.27
CA GLN A 32 -22.16 11.04 8.95
C GLN A 32 -20.92 10.88 8.05
N LYS A 33 -20.73 11.77 7.06
CA LYS A 33 -19.54 11.76 6.19
C LYS A 33 -18.27 12.17 6.96
N LEU A 34 -18.41 13.03 7.97
CA LEU A 34 -17.30 13.48 8.80
C LEU A 34 -16.82 12.37 9.74
N ILE A 35 -17.71 11.55 10.30
CA ILE A 35 -17.35 10.38 11.11
C ILE A 35 -16.44 9.45 10.32
N TYR A 36 -16.82 9.13 9.07
CA TYR A 36 -16.01 8.28 8.20
C TYR A 36 -14.63 8.89 7.91
N LYS A 37 -14.56 10.20 7.64
CA LYS A 37 -13.29 10.91 7.42
C LYS A 37 -12.41 10.91 8.68
N LEU A 38 -12.99 11.14 9.85
CA LEU A 38 -12.31 11.09 11.14
C LEU A 38 -11.74 9.70 11.40
N ALA A 39 -12.54 8.65 11.27
CA ALA A 39 -12.08 7.27 11.42
C ALA A 39 -10.91 6.96 10.49
N ARG A 40 -11.02 7.34 9.21
CA ARG A 40 -9.95 7.14 8.22
C ARG A 40 -8.68 7.93 8.55
N SER A 41 -8.82 9.15 9.05
CA SER A 41 -7.68 9.97 9.49
C SER A 41 -7.00 9.35 10.72
N SER A 42 -7.77 8.88 11.70
CA SER A 42 -7.24 8.21 12.88
C SER A 42 -6.48 6.93 12.51
N ILE A 43 -7.00 6.13 11.58
CA ILE A 43 -6.30 4.95 11.06
C ILE A 43 -4.97 5.34 10.42
N LYS A 44 -4.94 6.41 9.61
CA LYS A 44 -3.69 6.91 9.01
C LYS A 44 -2.71 7.44 10.04
N ALA A 45 -3.19 8.14 11.06
CA ALA A 45 -2.33 8.69 12.11
C ALA A 45 -1.72 7.59 12.99
N ALA A 46 -2.42 6.46 13.16
CA ALA A 46 -1.91 5.28 13.86
C ALA A 46 -0.96 4.42 13.01
N GLN A 47 -0.87 4.66 11.70
CA GLN A 47 0.09 3.98 10.84
C GLN A 47 1.48 4.61 11.02
N ASP A 48 2.33 3.92 11.77
CA ASP A 48 3.73 4.29 12.02
C ASP A 48 4.55 4.38 10.72
N ILE A 49 4.28 3.45 9.81
CA ILE A 49 4.85 3.43 8.46
C ILE A 49 3.78 3.94 7.50
N SER A 50 3.84 5.23 7.21
CA SER A 50 2.80 5.91 6.42
C SER A 50 2.61 5.34 5.02
N LYS A 51 3.63 4.67 4.43
CA LYS A 51 3.57 4.02 3.10
C LYS A 51 4.87 3.38 2.58
N CYS A 52 5.86 3.03 3.39
CA CYS A 52 7.07 2.41 2.84
C CYS A 52 6.71 1.02 2.29
N ARG A 53 6.51 0.90 0.97
CA ARG A 53 6.41 -0.39 0.28
C ARG A 53 7.81 -0.95 0.18
N SER A 54 8.39 -1.32 1.31
CA SER A 54 9.76 -1.81 1.30
C SER A 54 9.81 -3.20 0.66
N VAL A 55 10.62 -3.36 -0.38
CA VAL A 55 10.82 -4.65 -1.06
C VAL A 55 12.30 -4.95 -1.06
N LYS A 56 12.66 -6.22 -0.83
CA LYS A 56 14.04 -6.66 -1.00
C LYS A 56 14.32 -6.83 -2.47
N ASP A 57 15.38 -6.20 -2.95
CA ASP A 57 15.89 -6.50 -4.29
C ASP A 57 16.51 -7.91 -4.34
N LEU A 58 16.82 -8.39 -5.55
CA LEU A 58 17.49 -9.66 -5.77
C LEU A 58 18.84 -9.76 -5.03
N GLY A 59 19.51 -8.63 -4.80
CA GLY A 59 20.74 -8.53 -3.99
C GLY A 59 20.51 -8.60 -2.48
N GLY A 60 19.26 -8.62 -2.01
CA GLY A 60 18.90 -8.67 -0.58
C GLY A 60 18.76 -7.30 0.09
N ASP A 61 19.04 -6.20 -0.63
CA ASP A 61 18.92 -4.84 -0.13
C ASP A 61 17.46 -4.38 -0.04
N LEU A 62 17.13 -3.63 1.02
CA LEU A 62 15.77 -3.14 1.24
C LEU A 62 15.54 -1.83 0.46
N LEU A 63 14.73 -1.90 -0.59
CA LEU A 63 14.31 -0.75 -1.38
C LEU A 63 13.08 -0.11 -0.74
N CYS A 64 13.17 1.17 -0.40
CA CYS A 64 12.10 1.94 0.23
C CYS A 64 11.51 3.01 -0.70
N GLU A 65 12.21 3.36 -1.79
CA GLU A 65 11.77 4.35 -2.77
C GLU A 65 10.77 3.74 -3.76
N ASP A 66 9.65 4.43 -4.00
CA ASP A 66 8.55 3.93 -4.83
C ASP A 66 8.98 3.56 -6.26
N LEU A 67 9.92 4.30 -6.86
CA LEU A 67 10.45 3.98 -8.19
C LEU A 67 11.31 2.71 -8.15
N ALA A 68 12.27 2.64 -7.23
CA ALA A 68 13.13 1.47 -7.07
C ALA A 68 12.32 0.19 -6.80
N VAL A 69 11.29 0.27 -5.96
CA VAL A 69 10.37 -0.84 -5.68
C VAL A 69 9.65 -1.31 -6.94
N LYS A 70 9.14 -0.38 -7.76
CA LYS A 70 8.47 -0.72 -9.03
C LYS A 70 9.45 -1.34 -10.03
N GLU A 71 10.68 -0.83 -10.11
CA GLU A 71 11.69 -1.37 -11.00
C GLU A 71 12.13 -2.78 -10.59
N SER A 72 12.28 -3.05 -9.29
CA SER A 72 12.60 -4.39 -8.79
C SER A 72 11.49 -5.39 -9.16
N TRP A 73 10.22 -5.05 -8.97
CA TRP A 73 9.10 -5.88 -9.42
C TRP A 73 9.11 -6.10 -10.94
N ARG A 74 9.36 -5.05 -11.73
CA ARG A 74 9.44 -5.14 -13.19
C ARG A 74 10.54 -6.13 -13.61
N SER A 75 11.73 -6.02 -13.01
CA SER A 75 12.86 -6.89 -13.31
C SER A 75 12.57 -8.34 -12.93
N PHE A 76 12.04 -8.57 -11.73
CA PHE A 76 11.66 -9.90 -11.23
C PHE A 76 10.65 -10.59 -12.16
N PHE A 77 9.56 -9.92 -12.52
CA PHE A 77 8.54 -10.49 -13.40
C PHE A 77 9.03 -10.67 -14.84
N ASN A 78 9.87 -9.76 -15.34
CA ASN A 78 10.47 -9.91 -16.66
C ASN A 78 11.35 -11.16 -16.75
N GLU A 79 12.15 -11.44 -15.72
CA GLU A 79 12.95 -12.65 -15.64
C GLU A 79 12.08 -13.91 -15.49
N LEU A 80 11.12 -13.88 -14.56
CA LEU A 80 10.22 -15.00 -14.30
C LEU A 80 9.40 -15.41 -15.53
N LEU A 81 8.82 -14.43 -16.24
CA LEU A 81 7.83 -14.70 -17.29
C LEU A 81 8.44 -14.79 -18.69
N ASN A 82 9.51 -14.04 -18.98
CA ASN A 82 10.05 -13.98 -20.34
C ASN A 82 11.31 -14.84 -20.52
N LYS A 83 12.18 -14.94 -19.50
CA LYS A 83 13.46 -15.67 -19.64
C LYS A 83 13.34 -17.16 -19.33
N GLN A 84 12.47 -17.56 -18.40
CA GLN A 84 12.29 -18.98 -18.06
C GLN A 84 11.51 -19.78 -19.11
N HIS A 85 10.86 -19.09 -20.08
CA HIS A 85 10.05 -19.73 -21.12
C HIS A 85 10.82 -19.93 -22.45
N GLU A 86 12.06 -19.43 -22.55
CA GLU A 86 12.91 -19.57 -23.75
C GLU A 86 13.62 -20.94 -23.83
N GLU A 87 13.56 -21.79 -22.79
CA GLU A 87 14.13 -23.14 -22.83
C GLU A 87 13.31 -24.18 -23.62
N VAL A 88 12.15 -23.82 -24.16
CA VAL A 88 11.48 -24.65 -25.18
C VAL A 88 11.99 -24.22 -26.56
N GLN A 89 13.23 -24.61 -26.86
CA GLN A 89 13.77 -24.55 -28.21
C GLN A 89 12.81 -25.31 -29.16
N PRO A 90 12.37 -24.75 -30.29
CA PRO A 90 11.75 -25.56 -31.33
C PRO A 90 12.80 -26.59 -31.78
N ARG A 91 12.49 -27.87 -31.61
CA ARG A 91 13.29 -28.99 -32.13
C ARG A 91 13.62 -28.65 -33.59
N LYS A 92 14.90 -28.34 -33.88
CA LYS A 92 15.34 -28.05 -35.25
C LYS A 92 14.90 -29.24 -36.11
N ALA A 93 14.00 -28.99 -37.06
CA ALA A 93 13.67 -29.98 -38.07
C ALA A 93 14.94 -30.21 -38.90
N VAL A 94 15.59 -31.35 -38.67
CA VAL A 94 16.64 -31.85 -39.54
C VAL A 94 15.97 -32.15 -40.89
N GLY A 95 16.55 -31.57 -41.95
CA GLY A 95 15.96 -31.55 -43.28
C GLY A 95 15.60 -32.93 -43.82
N ALA A 96 14.53 -32.98 -44.61
CA ALA A 96 14.29 -34.04 -45.56
C ALA A 96 14.56 -33.45 -46.95
N ASP A 97 15.35 -34.19 -47.70
CA ASP A 97 15.90 -33.88 -49.00
C ASP A 97 14.83 -33.46 -50.02
N GLY A 98 15.22 -32.52 -50.87
CA GLY A 98 14.34 -31.90 -51.84
C GLY A 98 13.83 -32.86 -52.90
N VAL A 99 12.62 -32.57 -53.36
CA VAL A 99 12.18 -32.76 -54.74
C VAL A 99 11.22 -31.61 -55.07
N PHE A 100 11.62 -30.78 -56.03
CA PHE A 100 10.74 -29.83 -56.70
C PHE A 100 9.87 -30.59 -57.71
N ILE A 101 8.55 -30.39 -57.70
CA ILE A 101 7.72 -30.58 -58.88
C ILE A 101 6.76 -29.40 -59.00
N GLU A 102 6.92 -28.65 -60.09
CA GLU A 102 5.98 -27.67 -60.61
C GLU A 102 4.81 -28.39 -61.31
N ALA A 103 3.58 -27.91 -61.09
CA ALA A 103 2.48 -27.88 -62.06
C ALA A 103 1.39 -26.93 -61.55
#